data_AF-A0A5J5P117-F1
#
_entry.id   AF-A0A5J5P117-F1
#
_cell.length_a   1.000
_cell.length_b   1.000
_cell.length_c   1.000
_cell.angle_alpha   90.00
_cell.angle_beta   90.00
_cell.angle_gamma   90.00
#
_symmetry.space_group_name_H-M   'P 1'
#
loop_
_entity.id
_entity.type
_entity.pdbx_description
1 polymer ?
#
loop_
_entity_poly.entity_id
_entity_poly.type
_entity_poly.pdbx_seq_one_letter_code
_entity_poly.pdbx_strand_id
1 'polypeptide(L)'
;MSSASELPEPDVQILTSSGVRIPAHSSILAMVSPVLDNIMERPVEHGSSERVIPILGVPCDAVTAFIKYLYNSMCTEEQMEKYGIHLLVLSHVYLVPQLKQRCSRGVSQRLTVENVVDVLQLTGLCDVPDLYLKCLKQVTARFKAVEQTEGWKFMQEHDPWLELHIL
;
A
#
# COMPACT_ATOMS: atom_id res chain seq x y z
N MET A 1 -20.07 32.45 12.62
CA MET A 1 -19.95 31.14 13.29
C MET A 1 -20.05 30.11 12.19
N SER A 2 -18.92 29.54 11.77
CA SER A 2 -18.87 28.58 10.67
C SER A 2 -19.50 27.29 11.15
N SER A 3 -20.58 26.86 10.52
CA SER A 3 -21.14 25.52 10.71
C SER A 3 -20.07 24.52 10.28
N ALA A 4 -19.44 23.86 11.25
CA ALA A 4 -18.72 22.63 10.98
C ALA A 4 -19.78 21.67 10.41
N SER A 5 -19.68 21.32 9.14
CA SER A 5 -20.51 20.27 8.56
C SER A 5 -20.23 18.99 9.34
N GLU A 6 -21.12 18.60 10.24
CA GLU A 6 -21.09 17.28 10.86
C GLU A 6 -21.16 16.27 9.72
N LEU A 7 -20.15 15.39 9.65
CA LEU A 7 -20.19 14.28 8.71
C LEU A 7 -21.40 13.40 9.07
N PRO A 8 -22.11 12.84 8.07
CA PRO A 8 -23.18 11.88 8.33
C PRO A 8 -22.63 10.65 9.06
N GLU A 9 -23.51 9.79 9.56
CA GLU A 9 -23.06 8.52 10.13
C GLU A 9 -22.32 7.66 9.08
N PRO A 10 -21.25 6.95 9.48
CA PRO A 10 -20.56 6.00 8.61
C PRO A 10 -21.50 4.95 8.01
N ASP A 11 -21.46 4.77 6.70
CA ASP A 11 -22.35 3.90 5.91
C ASP A 11 -21.62 2.68 5.31
N VAL A 12 -20.31 2.56 5.56
CA VAL A 12 -19.48 1.44 5.10
C VAL A 12 -18.45 1.06 6.16
N GLN A 13 -18.11 -0.23 6.24
CA GLN A 13 -17.08 -0.77 7.13
C GLN A 13 -15.90 -1.31 6.32
N ILE A 14 -14.68 -1.05 6.77
CA ILE A 14 -13.48 -1.71 6.27
C ILE A 14 -13.12 -2.87 7.19
N LEU A 15 -13.05 -4.09 6.67
CA LEU A 15 -12.67 -5.29 7.42
C LEU A 15 -11.17 -5.58 7.25
N THR A 16 -10.43 -5.62 8.35
CA THR A 16 -8.99 -5.94 8.32
C THR A 16 -8.72 -7.42 8.58
N SER A 17 -7.48 -7.86 8.33
CA SER A 17 -7.03 -9.24 8.57
C SER A 17 -7.20 -9.72 10.02
N SER A 18 -7.22 -8.80 10.99
CA SER A 18 -7.43 -9.14 12.41
C SER A 18 -8.92 -9.20 12.81
N GLY A 19 -9.83 -9.02 11.85
CA GLY A 19 -11.27 -8.97 12.09
C GLY A 19 -11.77 -7.62 12.60
N VAL A 20 -10.90 -6.61 12.71
CA VAL A 20 -11.28 -5.25 13.12
C VAL A 20 -12.09 -4.60 11.99
N ARG A 21 -13.18 -3.93 12.37
CA ARG A 21 -14.02 -3.13 11.47
C ARG A 21 -13.74 -1.65 11.70
N ILE A 22 -13.38 -0.95 10.62
CA ILE A 22 -13.14 0.49 10.64
C ILE A 22 -14.33 1.17 9.96
N PRO A 23 -15.15 1.95 10.69
CA PRO A 23 -16.25 2.69 10.08
C PRO A 23 -15.71 3.80 9.17
N ALA A 24 -16.31 3.97 7.99
CA ALA A 24 -15.93 4.95 6.99
C ALA A 24 -17.16 5.48 6.21
N HIS A 25 -16.94 6.50 5.38
CA HIS A 25 -17.96 7.12 4.54
C HIS A 25 -17.73 6.78 3.07
N SER A 26 -18.70 6.12 2.45
CA SER A 26 -18.64 5.70 1.05
C SER A 26 -18.32 6.88 0.12
N SER A 27 -18.94 8.05 0.36
CA SER A 27 -18.76 9.28 -0.41
C SER A 27 -17.30 9.78 -0.44
N ILE A 28 -16.60 9.71 0.70
CA ILE A 28 -15.20 10.12 0.80
C ILE A 28 -14.31 9.10 0.09
N LEU A 29 -14.54 7.81 0.32
CA LEU A 29 -13.77 6.73 -0.28
C LEU A 29 -13.88 6.74 -1.82
N ALA A 30 -15.10 6.87 -2.33
CA ALA A 30 -15.41 6.95 -3.75
C ALA A 30 -14.75 8.16 -4.42
N MET A 31 -14.78 9.32 -3.76
CA MET A 31 -14.18 10.55 -4.28
C MET A 31 -12.67 10.43 -4.50
N VAL A 32 -11.96 9.64 -3.67
CA VAL A 32 -10.49 9.54 -3.71
C VAL A 32 -10.00 8.34 -4.51
N SER A 33 -10.79 7.27 -4.59
CA SER A 33 -10.40 6.00 -5.23
C SER A 33 -11.46 5.54 -6.22
N PRO A 34 -11.14 5.52 -7.54
CA PRO A 34 -12.03 4.94 -8.55
C PRO A 34 -12.35 3.46 -8.29
N VAL A 35 -11.44 2.72 -7.64
CA VAL A 35 -11.67 1.32 -7.27
C VAL A 35 -12.73 1.23 -6.19
N LEU A 36 -12.66 2.08 -5.16
CA LEU A 36 -13.68 2.13 -4.11
C LEU A 36 -15.01 2.63 -4.65
N ASP A 37 -15.02 3.63 -5.54
CA ASP A 37 -16.22 4.11 -6.22
C ASP A 37 -16.96 2.98 -6.96
N ASN A 38 -16.23 2.25 -7.81
CA ASN A 38 -16.73 1.06 -8.50
C ASN A 38 -17.24 -0.03 -7.54
N ILE A 39 -16.65 -0.17 -6.35
CA ILE A 39 -17.14 -1.10 -5.33
C ILE A 39 -18.48 -0.62 -4.75
N MET A 40 -18.68 0.68 -4.57
CA MET A 40 -19.94 1.25 -4.05
C MET A 40 -21.09 1.12 -5.04
N GLU A 41 -20.83 1.19 -6.35
CA GLU A 41 -21.85 1.04 -7.39
C GLU A 41 -22.43 -0.39 -7.46
N ARG A 42 -21.69 -1.40 -6.96
CA ARG A 42 -22.16 -2.79 -6.97
C ARG A 42 -23.28 -2.99 -5.94
N PRO A 43 -24.32 -3.78 -6.26
CA PRO A 43 -25.37 -4.13 -5.30
C PRO A 43 -24.78 -4.78 -4.04
N VAL A 44 -25.34 -4.46 -2.87
CA VAL A 44 -24.97 -5.16 -1.63
C VAL A 44 -25.55 -6.56 -1.70
N GLU A 45 -24.70 -7.58 -1.60
CA GLU A 45 -25.17 -8.97 -1.62
C GLU A 45 -25.89 -9.33 -0.30
N HIS A 46 -26.88 -10.21 -0.39
CA HIS A 46 -27.51 -10.91 0.75
C HIS A 46 -28.40 -10.08 1.71
N GLY A 47 -28.95 -8.95 1.30
CA GLY A 47 -29.97 -8.23 2.10
C GLY A 47 -29.43 -7.62 3.41
N SER A 48 -28.11 -7.54 3.55
CA SER A 48 -27.45 -6.73 4.58
C SER A 48 -27.63 -5.25 4.23
N SER A 49 -28.02 -4.44 5.21
CA SER A 49 -28.02 -2.98 5.07
C SER A 49 -26.59 -2.39 5.12
N GLU A 50 -25.63 -3.12 5.67
CA GLU A 50 -24.26 -2.65 5.93
C GLU A 50 -23.29 -3.18 4.87
N ARG A 51 -22.58 -2.27 4.18
CA ARG A 51 -21.54 -2.60 3.20
C ARG A 51 -20.21 -2.84 3.91
N VAL A 52 -19.52 -3.93 3.56
CA VAL A 52 -18.20 -4.28 4.12
C VAL A 52 -17.17 -4.45 2.99
N ILE A 53 -16.04 -3.75 3.09
CA ILE A 53 -14.92 -3.84 2.15
C ILE A 53 -13.73 -4.53 2.83
N PRO A 54 -13.33 -5.73 2.38
CA PRO A 54 -12.18 -6.42 2.96
C PRO A 54 -10.85 -5.83 2.47
N ILE A 55 -9.98 -5.44 3.40
CA ILE A 55 -8.58 -5.09 3.15
C ILE A 55 -7.71 -6.05 3.97
N LEU A 56 -7.30 -7.13 3.31
CA LEU A 56 -6.60 -8.25 3.94
C LEU A 56 -5.14 -8.33 3.49
N GLY A 57 -4.33 -9.10 4.21
CA GLY A 57 -2.92 -9.32 3.88
C GLY A 57 -1.98 -8.17 4.25
N VAL A 58 -2.49 -7.11 4.88
CA VAL A 58 -1.71 -5.97 5.40
C VAL A 58 -2.00 -5.75 6.89
N PRO A 59 -1.06 -5.14 7.66
CA PRO A 59 -1.27 -4.80 9.06
C PRO A 59 -2.46 -3.86 9.27
N CYS A 60 -3.25 -4.07 10.33
CA CYS A 60 -4.43 -3.26 10.66
C CYS A 60 -4.12 -1.76 10.78
N ASP A 61 -2.96 -1.42 11.34
CA ASP A 61 -2.53 -0.03 11.46
C ASP A 61 -2.15 0.60 10.12
N ALA A 62 -1.63 -0.19 9.18
CA ALA A 62 -1.38 0.27 7.81
C ALA A 62 -2.69 0.56 7.08
N VAL A 63 -3.72 -0.29 7.26
CA VAL A 63 -5.08 -0.03 6.76
C VAL A 63 -5.62 1.25 7.38
N THR A 64 -5.50 1.41 8.69
CA THR A 64 -5.95 2.63 9.39
C THR A 64 -5.23 3.88 8.86
N ALA A 65 -3.92 3.80 8.62
CA ALA A 65 -3.15 4.90 8.03
C ALA A 65 -3.62 5.22 6.60
N PHE A 66 -3.90 4.19 5.80
CA PHE A 66 -4.44 4.35 4.44
C PHE A 66 -5.81 5.03 4.46
N ILE A 67 -6.76 4.55 5.27
CA ILE A 67 -8.09 5.17 5.38
C ILE A 67 -7.99 6.61 5.88
N LYS A 68 -7.14 6.90 6.88
CA LYS A 68 -6.89 8.28 7.33
C LYS A 68 -6.37 9.16 6.19
N TYR A 69 -5.44 8.66 5.37
CA TYR A 69 -4.96 9.40 4.20
C TYR A 69 -6.10 9.72 3.22
N LEU A 70 -7.04 8.81 2.97
CA LEU A 70 -8.19 9.10 2.10
C LEU A 70 -9.06 10.26 2.62
N TYR A 71 -9.07 10.51 3.93
CA TYR A 71 -9.85 11.60 4.52
C TYR A 71 -9.15 12.95 4.48
N ASN A 72 -7.82 12.98 4.63
CA ASN A 72 -7.10 14.24 4.88
C ASN A 72 -5.86 14.44 3.99
N SER A 73 -5.55 13.50 3.10
CA SER A 73 -4.37 13.50 2.23
C SER A 73 -3.04 13.62 2.96
N MET A 74 -2.99 13.26 4.26
CA MET A 74 -1.80 13.34 5.10
C MET A 74 -1.25 11.94 5.39
N CYS A 75 0.07 11.80 5.25
CA CYS A 75 0.81 10.62 5.64
C CYS A 75 2.07 11.07 6.39
N THR A 76 2.16 10.78 7.68
CA THR A 76 3.27 11.23 8.54
C THR A 76 4.56 10.47 8.23
N GLU A 77 5.71 11.01 8.64
CA GLU A 77 6.98 10.30 8.48
C GLU A 77 7.05 9.01 9.31
N GLU A 78 6.40 8.97 10.48
CA GLU A 78 6.28 7.74 11.28
C GLU A 78 5.47 6.66 10.54
N GLN A 79 4.35 7.04 9.91
CA GLN A 79 3.58 6.12 9.08
C GLN A 79 4.38 5.65 7.87
N MET A 80 5.17 6.54 7.26
CA MET A 80 6.04 6.18 6.13
C MET A 80 7.13 5.20 6.55
N GLU A 81 7.73 5.40 7.73
CA GLU A 81 8.75 4.52 8.29
C GLU A 81 8.20 3.13 8.59
N LYS A 82 7.05 3.04 9.26
CA LYS A 82 6.45 1.77 9.67
C LYS A 82 5.72 1.04 8.55
N TYR A 83 5.05 1.79 7.67
CA TYR A 83 4.06 1.23 6.73
C TYR A 83 4.30 1.64 5.28
N GLY A 84 5.42 2.27 4.93
CA GLY A 84 5.66 2.82 3.59
C GLY A 84 5.43 1.82 2.45
N ILE A 85 5.89 0.57 2.63
CA ILE A 85 5.67 -0.52 1.66
C ILE A 85 4.18 -0.89 1.56
N HIS A 86 3.50 -1.08 2.70
CA HIS A 86 2.08 -1.41 2.74
C HIS A 86 1.22 -0.31 2.10
N LEU A 87 1.53 0.96 2.40
CA LEU A 87 0.85 2.11 1.81
C LEU A 87 1.13 2.23 0.32
N LEU A 88 2.33 1.87 -0.14
CA LEU A 88 2.63 1.79 -1.57
C LEU A 88 1.72 0.78 -2.28
N VAL A 89 1.60 -0.43 -1.73
CA VAL A 89 0.72 -1.49 -2.28
C VAL A 89 -0.73 -1.04 -2.27
N LEU A 90 -1.25 -0.57 -1.13
CA LEU A 90 -2.64 -0.11 -1.02
C LEU A 90 -2.93 1.03 -2.00
N SER A 91 -2.02 2.00 -2.14
CA SER A 91 -2.18 3.09 -3.08
C SER A 91 -2.17 2.66 -4.54
N HIS A 92 -1.49 1.55 -4.87
CA HIS A 92 -1.55 0.97 -6.21
C HIS A 92 -2.88 0.22 -6.43
N VAL A 93 -3.23 -0.69 -5.52
CA VAL A 93 -4.45 -1.52 -5.59
C VAL A 93 -5.70 -0.66 -5.66
N TYR A 94 -5.77 0.40 -4.86
CA TYR A 94 -6.92 1.31 -4.80
C TYR A 94 -6.76 2.54 -5.71
N LEU A 95 -5.76 2.58 -6.58
CA LEU A 95 -5.54 3.67 -7.55
C LEU A 95 -5.58 5.07 -6.89
N VAL A 96 -4.66 5.32 -5.95
CA VAL A 96 -4.49 6.61 -5.26
C VAL A 96 -3.11 7.18 -5.63
N PRO A 97 -2.97 7.87 -6.79
CA PRO A 97 -1.66 8.17 -7.37
C PRO A 97 -0.77 9.07 -6.52
N GLN A 98 -1.37 10.03 -5.82
CA GLN A 98 -0.62 10.97 -4.96
C GLN A 98 0.04 10.24 -3.78
N LEU A 99 -0.68 9.29 -3.16
CA LEU A 99 -0.10 8.44 -2.11
C LEU A 99 0.98 7.53 -2.69
N LYS A 100 0.72 6.92 -3.85
CA LYS A 100 1.68 6.04 -4.55
C LYS A 100 3.01 6.76 -4.80
N GLN A 101 2.95 7.99 -5.31
CA GLN A 101 4.14 8.81 -5.54
C GLN A 101 4.86 9.16 -4.22
N ARG A 102 4.12 9.54 -3.17
CA ARG A 102 4.69 9.84 -1.86
C ARG A 102 5.38 8.62 -1.25
N CYS A 103 4.73 7.46 -1.26
CA CYS A 103 5.26 6.20 -0.76
C CYS A 103 6.45 5.72 -1.58
N SER A 104 6.41 5.83 -2.91
CA SER A 104 7.55 5.51 -3.77
C SER A 104 8.80 6.30 -3.34
N ARG A 105 8.67 7.64 -3.17
CA ARG A 105 9.79 8.47 -2.70
C ARG A 105 10.24 8.10 -1.28
N GLY A 106 9.29 7.90 -0.37
CA GLY A 106 9.59 7.60 1.03
C GLY A 106 10.29 6.26 1.22
N VAL A 107 9.84 5.21 0.52
CA VAL A 107 10.50 3.89 0.49
C VAL A 107 11.87 3.99 -0.18
N SER A 108 11.97 4.75 -1.28
CA SER A 108 13.24 4.99 -1.99
C SER A 108 14.35 5.60 -1.13
N GLN A 109 13.98 6.43 -0.15
CA GLN A 109 14.90 7.07 0.78
C GLN A 109 15.36 6.12 1.91
N ARG A 110 14.64 5.03 2.11
CA ARG A 110 14.84 4.05 3.19
C ARG A 110 15.33 2.69 2.67
N LEU A 111 15.84 2.66 1.44
CA LEU A 111 16.49 1.48 0.88
C LEU A 111 17.76 1.14 1.65
N THR A 112 17.88 -0.11 2.04
CA THR A 112 19.04 -0.70 2.70
C THR A 112 19.49 -1.93 1.94
N VAL A 113 20.70 -2.42 2.23
CA VAL A 113 21.16 -3.69 1.66
C VAL A 113 20.19 -4.83 2.03
N GLU A 114 19.70 -4.83 3.27
CA GLU A 114 18.80 -5.87 3.77
C GLU A 114 17.44 -5.92 3.08
N ASN A 115 16.88 -4.76 2.69
CA ASN A 115 15.51 -4.70 2.15
C ASN A 115 15.42 -4.49 0.62
N VAL A 116 16.55 -4.28 -0.07
CA VAL A 116 16.51 -3.85 -1.48
C VAL A 116 15.89 -4.90 -2.40
N VAL A 117 16.04 -6.19 -2.10
CA VAL A 117 15.49 -7.30 -2.90
C VAL A 117 13.97 -7.35 -2.75
N ASP A 118 13.47 -7.30 -1.52
CA ASP A 118 12.03 -7.28 -1.24
C ASP A 118 11.34 -6.07 -1.88
N VAL A 119 11.98 -4.90 -1.78
CA VAL A 119 11.46 -3.67 -2.41
C VAL A 119 11.53 -3.77 -3.94
N LEU A 120 12.58 -4.36 -4.51
CA LEU A 120 12.68 -4.58 -5.95
C LEU A 120 11.50 -5.41 -6.47
N GLN A 121 11.23 -6.56 -5.84
CA GLN A 121 10.09 -7.43 -6.19
C GLN A 121 8.77 -6.66 -6.13
N LEU A 122 8.55 -5.95 -5.03
CA LEU A 122 7.31 -5.21 -4.83
C LEU A 122 7.11 -4.08 -5.84
N THR A 123 8.19 -3.42 -6.26
CA THR A 123 8.11 -2.33 -7.25
C THR A 123 7.77 -2.81 -8.65
N GLY A 124 8.12 -4.05 -8.99
CA GLY A 124 7.65 -4.72 -10.20
C GLY A 124 6.15 -5.01 -10.15
N LEU A 125 5.63 -5.45 -9.01
CA LEU A 125 4.20 -5.73 -8.81
C LEU A 125 3.33 -4.47 -8.73
N CYS A 126 3.91 -3.36 -8.24
CA CYS A 126 3.17 -2.11 -8.04
C CYS A 126 3.32 -1.12 -9.18
N ASP A 127 3.92 -1.47 -10.32
CA ASP A 127 4.23 -0.56 -11.44
C ASP A 127 4.91 0.74 -10.98
N VAL A 128 6.09 0.62 -10.36
CA VAL A 128 6.89 1.77 -9.89
C VAL A 128 8.28 1.76 -10.54
N PRO A 129 8.38 2.04 -11.85
CA PRO A 129 9.60 1.79 -12.64
C PRO A 129 10.83 2.56 -12.15
N ASP A 130 10.66 3.80 -11.69
CA ASP A 130 11.79 4.61 -11.20
C ASP A 130 12.41 4.01 -9.93
N LEU A 131 11.57 3.47 -9.03
CA LEU A 131 12.04 2.82 -7.81
C LEU A 131 12.64 1.44 -8.14
N TYR A 132 12.02 0.70 -9.06
CA TYR A 132 12.56 -0.57 -9.56
C TYR A 132 13.98 -0.42 -10.11
N LEU A 133 14.20 0.54 -11.01
CA LEU A 133 15.52 0.85 -11.57
C LEU A 133 16.52 1.28 -10.49
N LYS A 134 16.07 2.02 -9.48
CA LYS A 134 16.94 2.42 -8.37
C LYS A 134 17.31 1.23 -7.49
N CYS A 135 16.39 0.30 -7.24
CA CYS A 135 16.70 -0.94 -6.54
C CYS A 135 17.71 -1.77 -7.32
N LEU A 136 17.51 -1.98 -8.63
CA LEU A 136 18.48 -2.69 -9.48
C LEU A 136 19.88 -2.07 -9.39
N LYS A 137 19.99 -0.75 -9.54
CA LYS A 137 21.28 -0.05 -9.42
C LYS A 137 21.95 -0.29 -8.06
N GLN A 138 21.19 -0.31 -6.97
CA GLN A 138 21.73 -0.60 -5.65
C GLN A 138 22.18 -2.05 -5.51
N VAL A 139 21.39 -3.01 -6.02
CA VAL A 139 21.76 -4.42 -6.06
C VAL A 139 23.07 -4.62 -6.80
N THR A 140 23.19 -4.10 -8.03
CA THR A 140 24.42 -4.21 -8.82
C THR A 140 25.61 -3.54 -8.12
N ALA A 141 25.43 -2.34 -7.56
CA ALA A 141 26.52 -1.61 -6.92
C ALA A 141 27.02 -2.24 -5.61
N ARG A 142 26.17 -3.02 -4.93
CA ARG A 142 26.46 -3.64 -3.62
C ARG A 142 26.25 -5.15 -3.63
N PHE A 143 26.40 -5.78 -4.79
CA PHE A 143 26.01 -7.17 -5.02
C PHE A 143 26.57 -8.14 -3.98
N LYS A 144 27.86 -8.06 -3.65
CA LYS A 144 28.50 -8.91 -2.63
C LYS A 144 27.89 -8.84 -1.24
N ALA A 145 27.31 -7.69 -0.87
CA ALA A 145 26.62 -7.55 0.40
C ALA A 145 25.17 -8.06 0.28
N VAL A 146 24.52 -7.77 -0.85
CA VAL A 146 23.14 -8.19 -1.13
C VAL A 146 23.02 -9.71 -1.23
N GLU A 147 23.95 -10.40 -1.90
CA GLU A 147 23.93 -11.87 -2.06
C GLU A 147 23.95 -12.64 -0.72
N GLN A 148 24.39 -11.98 0.36
CA GLN A 148 24.45 -12.57 1.70
C GLN A 148 23.16 -12.38 2.51
N THR A 149 22.27 -11.49 2.07
CA THR A 149 21.01 -11.17 2.76
C THR A 149 20.02 -12.32 2.70
N GLU A 150 19.10 -12.36 3.68
CA GLU A 150 18.01 -13.34 3.68
C GLU A 150 17.08 -13.12 2.49
N GLY A 151 16.79 -11.87 2.13
CA GLY A 151 15.94 -11.53 0.98
C GLY A 151 16.49 -12.06 -0.34
N TRP A 152 17.81 -11.97 -0.58
CA TRP A 152 18.42 -12.55 -1.78
C TRP A 152 18.30 -14.08 -1.82
N LYS A 153 18.64 -14.76 -0.71
CA LYS A 153 18.59 -16.23 -0.63
C LYS A 153 17.16 -16.74 -0.82
N PHE A 154 16.19 -16.09 -0.17
CA PHE A 154 14.77 -16.40 -0.34
C PHE A 154 14.31 -16.21 -1.79
N MET A 155 14.73 -15.11 -2.45
CA MET A 155 14.41 -14.85 -3.85
C MET A 155 15.02 -15.92 -4.77
N GLN A 156 16.26 -16.37 -4.54
CA GLN A 156 16.87 -17.45 -5.31
C GLN A 156 16.10 -18.78 -5.18
N GLU A 157 15.59 -19.09 -3.98
CA GLU A 157 14.86 -20.34 -3.72
C GLU A 157 13.45 -20.34 -4.33
N HIS A 158 12.78 -19.19 -4.36
CA HIS A 158 11.36 -19.10 -4.70
C HIS A 158 11.06 -18.40 -6.03
N ASP A 159 12.00 -17.62 -6.56
CA ASP A 159 11.90 -16.94 -7.86
C ASP A 159 13.26 -16.88 -8.60
N PRO A 160 13.78 -18.05 -9.08
CA PRO A 160 15.05 -18.10 -9.80
C PRO A 160 15.07 -17.28 -11.11
N TRP A 161 13.91 -16.98 -11.67
CA TRP A 161 13.80 -16.17 -12.88
C TRP A 161 14.11 -14.71 -12.62
N LEU A 162 13.79 -14.20 -11.43
CA LEU A 162 14.15 -12.85 -11.04
C LEU A 162 15.66 -12.69 -10.87
N GLU A 163 16.37 -13.71 -10.36
CA GLU A 163 17.83 -13.70 -10.30
C GLU A 163 18.43 -13.51 -11.70
N LEU A 164 17.96 -14.27 -12.69
CA LEU A 164 18.39 -14.15 -14.10
C LEU A 164 18.08 -12.78 -14.71
N HIS A 165 17.08 -12.07 -14.21
CA HIS A 165 16.77 -10.71 -14.67
C HIS A 165 17.67 -9.64 -14.03
N ILE A 166 18.21 -9.94 -12.84
CA ILE A 166 19.08 -9.03 -12.09
C ILE A 166 20.54 -9.13 -12.57
N LEU A 167 21.00 -10.33 -12.94
CA LEU A 167 22.37 -10.64 -13.39
C LEU A 167 22.57 -10.43 -14.89
#